data_AF-D4CUX1-F1
#
_entry.id   AF-D4CUX1-F1
#
_cell.length_a   1.000
_cell.length_b   1.000
_cell.length_c   1.000
_cell.angle_alpha   90.00
_cell.angle_beta   90.00
_cell.angle_gamma   90.00
#
_symmetry.space_group_name_H-M   'P 1'
#
loop_
_entity.id
_entity.type
_entity.pdbx_description
1 polymer ?
#
loop_
_entity_poly.entity_id
_entity_poly.type
_entity_poly.pdbx_seq_one_letter_code
_entity_poly.pdbx_strand_id
1 'polypeptide(L)' 'MLLLFLKQNINVVVVHQVRNTLKYISYKDKKEFASDLKSIYLAATESQALENLEKVSEKWEEKYPNSMSSWYQN' A
#
# COMPACT_ATOMS: atom_id res chain seq x y z
N MET A 1 1.03 25.67 6.73
CA MET A 1 -0.25 25.04 7.15
C MET A 1 -0.82 24.08 6.09
N LEU A 2 -0.42 24.14 4.81
CA LEU A 2 -0.85 23.19 3.76
C LEU A 2 -0.14 21.83 3.78
N LEU A 3 1.11 21.76 4.27
CA LEU A 3 1.87 20.49 4.36
C LEU A 3 1.33 19.51 5.41
N LEU A 4 0.57 19.99 6.40
CA LEU A 4 -0.07 19.13 7.40
C LEU A 4 -1.31 18.41 6.82
N PHE A 5 -1.98 19.02 5.83
CA PHE A 5 -3.17 18.47 5.19
C PHE A 5 -2.84 17.32 4.23
N LEU A 6 -1.72 17.38 3.50
CA LEU A 6 -1.27 16.27 2.64
C LEU A 6 -0.92 15.02 3.47
N LYS A 7 -0.28 15.20 4.62
CA LYS A 7 0.12 14.09 5.51
C LYS A 7 -1.07 13.38 6.17
N GLN A 8 -2.17 14.09 6.44
CA GLN A 8 -3.39 13.53 7.04
C GLN A 8 -4.29 12.84 6.01
N ASN A 9 -4.33 13.32 4.75
CA ASN A 9 -5.13 12.69 3.70
C ASN A 9 -4.50 11.41 3.14
N ILE A 10 -3.16 11.35 3.02
CA ILE A 10 -2.44 10.14 2.62
C ILE A 10 -2.77 8.98 3.57
N ASN A 11 -2.80 9.22 4.89
CA ASN A 11 -3.04 8.16 5.87
C ASN A 11 -4.45 7.54 5.75
N VAL A 12 -5.47 8.32 5.43
CA VAL A 12 -6.85 7.81 5.32
C VAL A 12 -7.02 7.07 3.99
N VAL A 13 -6.55 7.64 2.89
CA VAL A 13 -6.68 7.04 1.55
C VAL A 13 -5.92 5.71 1.48
N VAL A 14 -4.68 5.66 1.97
CA VAL A 14 -3.85 4.44 1.97
C VAL A 14 -4.50 3.32 2.78
N VAL A 15 -5.00 3.59 4.00
CA VAL A 15 -5.64 2.55 4.82
C VAL A 15 -6.91 2.01 4.16
N HIS A 16 -7.69 2.85 3.47
CA HIS A 16 -8.85 2.41 2.72
C HIS A 16 -8.45 1.58 1.49
N GLN A 17 -7.41 1.99 0.75
CA GLN A 17 -6.84 1.22 -0.37
C GLN A 17 -6.35 -0.15 0.08
N VAL A 18 -5.62 -0.23 1.21
CA VAL A 18 -5.16 -1.48 1.83
C VAL A 18 -6.34 -2.41 2.12
N ARG A 19 -7.39 -1.89 2.76
CA ARG A 19 -8.58 -2.69 3.09
C ARG A 19 -9.30 -3.19 1.84
N ASN A 20 -9.38 -2.38 0.80
CA ASN A 20 -10.02 -2.76 -0.45
C ASN A 20 -9.19 -3.82 -1.21
N THR A 21 -7.86 -3.68 -1.25
CA THR A 21 -6.99 -4.69 -1.88
C THR A 21 -7.01 -6.02 -1.14
N LEU A 22 -6.96 -6.01 0.20
CA LEU A 22 -7.01 -7.22 1.02
C LEU A 22 -8.28 -8.08 0.83
N LYS A 23 -9.36 -7.51 0.27
CA LYS A 23 -10.58 -8.26 -0.07
C LYS A 23 -10.33 -9.31 -1.15
N TYR A 24 -9.41 -9.05 -2.07
CA TYR A 24 -9.13 -9.89 -3.23
C TYR A 24 -7.95 -10.86 -3.02
N ILE A 25 -7.28 -10.77 -1.87
CA ILE A 25 -6.14 -11.60 -1.52
C ILE A 25 -6.62 -12.91 -0.88
N SER A 26 -5.99 -14.03 -1.25
CA SER A 26 -6.26 -15.34 -0.66
C SER A 26 -5.96 -15.34 0.84
N TYR A 27 -6.75 -16.08 1.63
CA TYR A 27 -6.55 -16.16 3.09
C TYR A 27 -5.12 -16.58 3.49
N LYS A 28 -4.50 -17.45 2.69
CA LYS A 28 -3.11 -17.92 2.92
C LYS A 28 -2.09 -16.79 2.81
N ASP A 29 -2.33 -15.85 1.90
CA ASP A 29 -1.41 -14.76 1.57
C ASP A 29 -1.74 -13.47 2.33
N LYS A 30 -2.95 -13.33 2.89
CA LYS A 30 -3.41 -12.14 3.61
C LYS A 30 -2.47 -11.68 4.71
N LYS A 31 -1.87 -12.60 5.47
CA LYS A 31 -0.98 -12.25 6.59
C LYS A 31 0.31 -11.60 6.07
N GLU A 32 0.90 -12.20 5.04
CA GLU A 32 2.14 -11.71 4.43
C GLU A 32 1.89 -10.41 3.67
N PHE A 33 0.86 -10.38 2.83
CA PHE A 33 0.44 -9.19 2.08
C PHE A 33 0.15 -8.00 3.01
N ALA A 34 -0.55 -8.23 4.12
CA ALA A 34 -0.81 -7.19 5.10
C ALA A 34 0.48 -6.69 5.77
N SER A 35 1.44 -7.57 6.06
CA SER A 35 2.74 -7.21 6.63
C SER A 35 3.55 -6.34 5.67
N ASP A 36 3.58 -6.73 4.39
CA ASP A 36 4.28 -5.98 3.34
C ASP A 36 3.65 -4.59 3.16
N LEU A 37 2.32 -4.50 3.15
CA LEU A 37 1.62 -3.21 3.13
C LEU A 37 1.87 -2.35 4.37
N LYS A 38 2.18 -2.94 5.54
CA LYS A 38 2.58 -2.17 6.72
C LYS A 38 3.88 -1.41 6.49
N SER A 39 4.81 -1.97 5.73
CA SER A 39 6.10 -1.32 5.47
C SER A 39 5.95 0.02 4.76
N ILE A 40 4.90 0.18 3.95
CA ILE A 40 4.62 1.40 3.18
C ILE A 40 4.20 2.54 4.12
N TYR A 41 3.19 2.33 4.97
CA TYR A 41 2.69 3.40 5.86
C TYR A 41 3.48 3.55 7.17
N LEU A 42 4.31 2.57 7.54
CA LEU A 42 5.26 2.69 8.65
C LEU A 42 6.59 3.32 8.23
N ALA A 43 6.79 3.63 6.95
CA ALA A 43 8.00 4.27 6.47
C ALA A 43 8.22 5.65 7.12
N ALA A 44 9.46 5.93 7.50
CA ALA A 44 9.84 7.18 8.17
C ALA A 44 9.80 8.39 7.23
N THR A 45 9.95 8.17 5.92
CA THR A 45 10.00 9.20 4.88
C THR A 45 9.16 8.79 3.67
N GLU A 46 8.71 9.77 2.89
CA GLU A 46 7.96 9.55 1.65
C GLU A 46 8.76 8.74 0.62
N SER A 47 10.05 9.05 0.44
CA SER A 47 10.93 8.29 -0.45
C SER A 47 11.01 6.81 -0.06
N GLN A 48 11.01 6.52 1.24
CA GLN A 48 11.06 5.14 1.73
C GLN A 48 9.70 4.44 1.60
N ALA A 49 8.59 5.19 1.72
CA ALA A 49 7.26 4.67 1.42
C ALA A 49 7.13 4.28 -0.07
N LEU A 50 7.66 5.11 -0.97
CA LEU A 50 7.68 4.84 -2.42
C LEU A 50 8.55 3.63 -2.77
N GLU A 51 9.75 3.53 -2.20
CA GLU A 51 10.63 2.36 -2.40
C GLU A 51 9.96 1.07 -1.88
N ASN A 52 9.31 1.14 -0.72
CA ASN A 52 8.55 0.00 -0.19
C ASN A 52 7.36 -0.34 -1.07
N LEU A 53 6.65 0.66 -1.61
CA LEU A 53 5.55 0.45 -2.55
C LEU A 53 6.02 -0.30 -3.79
N GLU A 54 7.13 0.10 -4.41
CA GLU A 54 7.71 -0.60 -5.57
C GLU A 54 8.03 -2.07 -5.25
N LYS A 55 8.72 -2.32 -4.13
CA LYS A 55 9.06 -3.70 -3.71
C LYS A 55 7.83 -4.56 -3.47
N VAL A 56 6.79 -4.00 -2.84
CA VAL A 56 5.53 -4.70 -2.60
C VAL A 56 4.82 -4.95 -3.94
N SER A 57 4.87 -3.98 -4.87
CA SER A 57 4.29 -4.10 -6.20
C SER A 57 4.93 -5.25 -6.96
N GLU A 58 6.26 -5.25 -7.09
CA GLU A 58 7.00 -6.30 -7.80
C GLU A 58 6.71 -7.69 -7.24
N LYS A 59 6.64 -7.82 -5.91
CA LYS A 59 6.39 -9.11 -5.24
C LYS A 59 5.00 -9.66 -5.51
N TRP A 60 3.99 -8.79 -5.56
CA TRP A 60 2.59 -9.22 -5.58
C TRP A 60 1.89 -8.98 -6.92
N GLU A 61 2.46 -8.22 -7.84
CA GLU A 61 1.89 -7.94 -9.16
C GLU A 61 1.75 -9.22 -9.99
N GLU A 62 2.70 -10.14 -9.92
CA GLU A 62 2.62 -11.42 -10.66
C GLU A 62 1.42 -12.27 -10.19
N LYS A 63 1.15 -12.28 -8.88
CA LYS A 63 0.08 -13.10 -8.26
C LYS A 63 -1.27 -12.37 -8.19
N TYR A 64 -1.24 -11.05 -8.09
CA TYR A 64 -2.40 -10.16 -7.91
C TYR A 64 -2.25 -8.88 -8.73
N PRO A 65 -2.23 -8.95 -10.07
CA PRO A 65 -1.92 -7.81 -10.94
C PRO A 65 -2.88 -6.64 -10.72
N ASN A 66 -4.18 -6.94 -10.57
CA ASN A 66 -5.22 -5.92 -10.35
C ASN A 66 -5.14 -5.26 -8.96
N SER A 67 -4.46 -5.87 -7.99
CA SER A 67 -4.36 -5.30 -6.65
C SER A 67 -3.41 -4.11 -6.65
N MET A 68 -2.26 -4.22 -7.30
CA MET A 68 -1.22 -3.19 -7.28
C MET A 68 -1.51 -2.05 -8.27
N SER A 69 -2.18 -2.29 -9.40
CA SER A 69 -2.60 -1.19 -10.30
C SER A 69 -3.48 -0.14 -9.61
N SER A 70 -4.29 -0.55 -8.62
CA SER A 70 -5.12 0.39 -7.85
C SER A 70 -4.32 1.36 -6.97
N TRP A 71 -3.06 1.06 -6.69
CA TRP A 71 -2.14 1.91 -5.92
C TRP A 71 -1.47 3.00 -6.76
N TYR A 72 -1.29 2.77 -8.06
CA TYR A 72 -0.70 3.75 -8.99
C TYR A 72 -1.73 4.71 -9.61
N GLN A 73 -3.04 4.44 -9.46
CA GLN A 73 -4.12 5.22 -10.09
C GLN A 73 -4.82 6.24 -9.16
N ASN A 74 -4.32 6.48 -7.94
CA ASN A 74 -4.83 7.52 -7.02
C ASN A 74 -3.70 8.49 -6.63
#